data_AF-A0A6A4T6H5-F1
#
_entry.id   AF-A0A6A4T6H5-F1
#
_cell.length_a   1.000
_cell.length_b   1.000
_cell.length_c   1.000
_cell.angle_alpha   90.00
_cell.angle_beta   90.00
_cell.angle_gamma   90.00
#
_symmetry.space_group_name_H-M   'P 1'
#
loop_
_entity.id
_entity.type
_entity.pdbx_description
1 polymer ?
#
loop_
_entity_poly.entity_id
_entity_poly.type
_entity_poly.pdbx_seq_one_letter_code
_entity_poly.pdbx_strand_id
1 'polypeptide(L)'
;MLMSENALTLTIFTVQMLKNPPQGMENCARPSSWRWFHLMDLAMSGRLDGTAETLRPSPLDEDPQHTTDLPPLSPADVGGEVSVFSVVDTGTLEEAVELDGKLSALRDERRALEQEQAEFDRELIALERDRELLNRDTAALQRERAAVDRDRAADDRDRAFLDRDRAVLERDRAFPERDRAFLDRAREDLERERMLFGGERERERERGSEVRPRRRSSSTPGSTRT
;
A
#
# COMPACT_ATOMS: atom_id res chain seq x y z
N MET A 1 28.63 12.21 12.82
CA MET A 1 28.09 11.51 11.63
C MET A 1 26.56 11.57 11.51
N LEU A 2 25.82 12.34 12.33
CA LEU A 2 24.35 12.42 12.28
C LEU A 2 23.78 13.69 11.60
N MET A 3 24.64 14.60 11.14
CA MET A 3 24.19 15.82 10.44
C MET A 3 24.03 15.64 8.91
N SER A 4 24.54 14.54 8.36
CA SER A 4 24.46 14.24 6.92
C SER A 4 23.15 13.56 6.51
N GLU A 5 22.52 12.82 7.42
CA GLU A 5 21.31 12.04 7.10
C GLU A 5 20.06 12.93 7.07
N ASN A 6 19.99 13.92 7.97
CA ASN A 6 18.89 14.90 7.99
C ASN A 6 18.83 15.75 6.72
N ALA A 7 19.98 16.10 6.14
CA ALA A 7 20.04 16.86 4.89
C ALA A 7 19.53 16.02 3.70
N LEU A 8 19.86 14.72 3.66
CA LEU A 8 19.38 13.82 2.62
C LEU A 8 17.88 13.53 2.73
N THR A 9 17.34 13.39 3.95
CA THR A 9 15.89 13.23 4.15
C THR A 9 15.11 14.51 3.83
N LEU A 10 15.65 15.70 4.13
CA LEU A 10 15.02 16.97 3.75
C LEU A 10 15.07 17.20 2.22
N THR A 11 16.15 16.76 1.57
CA THR A 11 16.27 16.84 0.10
C THR A 11 15.34 15.84 -0.60
N ILE A 12 15.18 14.63 -0.05
CA ILE A 12 14.28 13.61 -0.62
C ILE A 12 12.80 13.98 -0.38
N PHE A 13 12.46 14.47 0.82
CA PHE A 13 11.09 14.88 1.16
C PHE A 13 10.63 16.11 0.35
N THR A 14 11.53 17.05 0.06
CA THR A 14 11.21 18.24 -0.75
C THR A 14 11.08 17.93 -2.25
N VAL A 15 11.86 16.99 -2.80
CA VAL A 15 11.72 16.56 -4.21
C VAL A 15 10.40 15.81 -4.45
N GLN A 16 9.87 15.11 -3.45
CA GLN A 16 8.64 14.34 -3.57
C GLN A 16 7.37 15.21 -3.50
N MET A 17 7.42 16.35 -2.80
CA MET A 17 6.37 17.38 -2.83
C MET A 17 6.25 18.09 -4.18
N LEU A 18 7.29 18.05 -5.03
CA LEU A 18 7.22 18.52 -6.42
C LEU A 18 6.56 17.51 -7.38
N LYS A 19 6.30 16.28 -6.92
CA LYS A 19 5.70 15.20 -7.74
C LYS A 19 4.19 15.07 -7.57
N ASN A 20 3.60 15.68 -6.54
CA ASN A 20 2.16 15.67 -6.29
C ASN A 20 1.68 17.10 -6.05
N PRO A 21 1.08 17.74 -7.05
CA PRO A 21 0.54 19.07 -6.86
C PRO A 21 -0.71 19.06 -5.96
N PRO A 22 -1.01 20.16 -5.26
CA PRO A 22 -2.19 20.26 -4.41
C PRO A 22 -3.47 19.97 -5.20
N GLN A 23 -4.43 19.37 -4.51
CA GLN A 23 -5.67 18.84 -5.09
C GLN A 23 -6.41 19.94 -5.87
N GLY A 24 -6.63 19.71 -7.17
CA GLY A 24 -7.16 20.70 -8.12
C GLY A 24 -6.18 21.16 -9.21
N MET A 25 -4.88 20.82 -9.13
CA MET A 25 -3.85 21.16 -10.14
C MET A 25 -3.31 19.94 -10.92
N GLU A 26 -4.05 18.84 -10.93
CA GLU A 26 -3.63 17.53 -11.46
C GLU A 26 -3.61 17.47 -13.01
N ASN A 27 -4.30 18.41 -13.67
CA ASN A 27 -4.32 18.54 -15.14
C ASN A 27 -3.13 19.34 -15.69
N CYS A 28 -2.28 19.88 -14.81
CA CYS A 28 -1.08 20.62 -15.14
C CYS A 28 0.16 19.71 -15.10
N ALA A 29 0.11 18.55 -15.74
CA ALA A 29 1.23 17.59 -15.82
C ALA A 29 2.50 18.15 -16.54
N ARG A 30 2.46 19.40 -16.99
CA ARG A 30 3.62 20.17 -17.47
C ARG A 30 3.99 21.22 -16.42
N PRO A 31 5.21 21.16 -15.83
CA PRO A 31 5.69 22.16 -14.88
C PRO A 31 5.59 23.62 -15.40
N SER A 32 5.65 23.82 -16.72
CA SER A 32 5.51 25.13 -17.38
C SER A 32 4.08 25.68 -17.42
N SER A 33 3.07 24.89 -17.05
CA SER A 33 1.66 25.32 -17.05
C SER A 33 1.26 26.08 -15.78
N TRP A 34 2.13 26.08 -14.77
CA TRP A 34 1.94 26.88 -13.57
C TRP A 34 2.47 28.28 -13.79
N ARG A 35 1.55 29.25 -13.80
CA ARG A 35 1.85 30.67 -13.99
C ARG A 35 2.90 31.21 -13.01
N TRP A 36 3.08 30.57 -11.86
CA TRP A 36 4.03 30.93 -10.82
C TRP A 36 5.24 29.98 -10.69
N PHE A 37 5.33 28.92 -11.50
CA PHE A 37 6.47 27.98 -11.44
C PHE A 37 7.79 28.70 -11.69
N HIS A 38 7.84 29.62 -12.64
CA HIS A 38 9.05 30.40 -12.89
C HIS A 38 9.42 31.33 -11.72
N LEU A 39 8.44 31.88 -11.02
CA LEU A 39 8.71 32.69 -9.82
C LEU A 39 9.24 31.83 -8.67
N MET A 40 8.70 30.63 -8.48
CA MET A 40 9.19 29.67 -7.47
C MET A 40 10.54 29.09 -7.85
N ASP A 41 10.77 28.77 -9.13
CA ASP A 41 12.04 28.27 -9.65
C ASP A 41 13.14 29.33 -9.53
N LEU A 42 12.83 30.60 -9.80
CA LEU A 42 13.76 31.72 -9.58
C LEU A 42 14.02 31.98 -8.09
N ALA A 43 13.02 31.79 -7.22
CA ALA A 43 13.19 31.88 -5.77
C ALA A 43 14.09 30.76 -5.24
N MET A 44 13.84 29.51 -5.63
CA MET A 44 14.64 28.34 -5.24
C MET A 44 16.05 28.36 -5.85
N SER A 45 16.21 28.96 -7.02
CA SER A 45 17.52 29.17 -7.66
C SER A 45 18.28 30.36 -7.07
N GLY A 46 17.74 31.06 -6.06
CA GLY A 46 18.38 32.20 -5.42
C GLY A 46 18.54 33.43 -6.32
N ARG A 47 17.83 33.49 -7.46
CA ARG A 47 17.91 34.62 -8.40
C ARG A 47 16.99 35.79 -8.02
N LEU A 48 16.12 35.59 -7.04
CA LEU A 48 15.29 36.62 -6.42
C LEU A 48 15.88 37.13 -5.10
N ASP A 49 17.05 36.62 -4.69
CA ASP A 49 17.72 37.02 -3.46
C ASP A 49 18.07 38.52 -3.53
N GLY A 50 17.46 39.32 -2.67
CA GLY A 50 17.59 40.79 -2.65
C GLY A 50 16.56 41.59 -3.46
N THR A 51 15.57 40.97 -4.10
CA THR A 51 14.49 41.69 -4.83
C THR A 51 13.18 41.82 -4.06
N ALA A 52 13.03 41.10 -2.95
CA ALA A 52 11.88 41.21 -2.05
C ALA A 52 12.31 41.80 -0.70
N GLU A 53 11.61 42.84 -0.26
CA GLU A 53 11.77 43.42 1.07
C GLU A 53 11.35 42.37 2.11
N THR A 54 12.31 41.84 2.87
CA THR A 54 12.05 40.81 3.88
C THR A 54 11.22 41.43 5.01
N LEU A 55 9.91 41.18 5.03
CA LEU A 55 9.08 41.51 6.18
C LEU A 55 9.59 40.70 7.37
N ARG A 56 10.34 41.36 8.26
CA ARG A 56 10.70 40.81 9.56
C ARG A 56 9.44 40.78 10.44
N PRO A 57 8.97 39.61 10.89
CA PRO A 57 7.98 39.57 11.95
C PRO A 57 8.61 40.16 13.22
N SER A 58 7.92 41.13 13.84
CA SER A 58 8.31 41.70 15.12
C SER A 58 8.29 40.61 16.20
N PRO A 59 9.38 40.38 16.96
CA PRO A 59 9.35 39.49 18.11
C PRO A 59 8.74 40.30 19.26
N LEU A 60 7.47 40.08 19.56
CA LEU A 60 6.91 40.42 20.85
C LEU A 60 6.50 39.09 21.50
N ASP A 61 7.47 38.54 22.22
CA ASP A 61 7.41 37.65 23.36
C ASP A 61 6.20 36.72 23.50
N GLU A 62 6.49 35.43 23.41
CA GLU A 62 5.68 34.38 24.02
C GLU A 62 5.90 34.37 25.54
N ASP A 63 4.94 34.88 26.30
CA ASP A 63 4.76 34.53 27.71
C ASP A 63 3.55 33.59 27.85
N PRO A 64 3.74 32.32 28.28
CA PRO A 64 2.65 31.44 28.64
C PRO A 64 2.27 31.71 30.10
N GLN A 65 0.96 31.81 30.37
CA GLN A 65 0.29 32.11 31.65
C GLN A 65 -0.06 33.59 31.80
N HIS A 66 -1.24 34.01 31.34
CA HIS A 66 -2.06 34.99 32.06
C HIS A 66 -3.52 34.55 31.93
N THR A 67 -3.98 33.92 33.01
CA THR A 67 -5.38 33.66 33.29
C THR A 67 -6.13 34.98 33.31
N THR A 68 -7.30 34.94 32.68
CA THR A 68 -8.45 35.81 32.86
C THR A 68 -8.55 36.36 34.29
N ASP A 69 -8.39 37.67 34.45
CA ASP A 69 -8.97 38.43 35.56
C ASP A 69 -9.26 39.86 35.09
N LEU A 70 -10.50 40.04 34.63
CA LEU A 70 -11.13 41.34 34.39
C LEU A 70 -11.52 41.95 35.75
N PRO A 71 -11.13 43.20 36.08
CA PRO A 71 -11.71 43.90 37.22
C PRO A 71 -13.06 44.53 36.81
N PRO A 72 -14.10 44.50 37.68
CA PRO A 72 -15.39 45.11 37.39
C PRO A 72 -15.29 46.64 37.53
N LEU A 73 -15.61 47.36 36.46
CA LEU A 73 -15.78 48.82 36.49
C LEU A 73 -17.10 49.16 37.20
N SER A 74 -16.99 49.77 38.38
CA SER A 74 -18.11 50.37 39.11
C SER A 74 -18.42 51.78 38.56
N PRO A 75 -19.70 52.20 38.48
CA PRO A 75 -20.08 53.46 37.85
C PRO A 75 -19.79 54.65 38.77
N ALA A 76 -18.91 55.54 38.32
CA ALA A 76 -18.70 56.83 38.97
C ALA A 76 -19.70 57.86 38.42
N ASP A 77 -20.55 58.28 39.35
CA ASP A 77 -21.41 59.46 39.34
C ASP A 77 -20.65 60.71 38.85
N VAL A 78 -21.10 61.30 37.75
CA VAL A 78 -20.79 62.69 37.39
C VAL A 78 -22.09 63.35 36.97
N GLY A 79 -22.75 63.95 37.95
CA GLY A 79 -23.70 65.02 37.74
C GLY A 79 -23.02 66.15 36.95
N GLY A 80 -23.47 66.33 35.72
CA GLY A 80 -23.12 67.45 34.87
C GLY A 80 -24.39 67.92 34.18
N GLU A 81 -25.00 68.96 34.71
CA GLU A 81 -26.12 69.66 34.07
C GLU A 81 -25.68 70.18 32.69
N VAL A 82 -26.08 69.49 31.62
CA VAL A 82 -25.98 70.03 30.27
C VAL A 82 -27.23 70.84 29.99
N SER A 83 -27.07 72.15 30.17
CA SER A 83 -27.97 73.19 29.70
C SER A 83 -28.39 72.92 28.26
N VAL A 84 -29.69 72.64 28.11
CA VAL A 84 -30.38 72.44 26.84
C VAL A 84 -30.39 73.77 26.10
N PHE A 85 -29.41 73.96 25.21
CA PHE A 85 -29.42 75.07 24.26
C PHE A 85 -30.19 74.60 23.01
N SER A 86 -31.49 74.93 22.95
CA SER A 86 -32.31 74.68 21.77
C SER A 86 -31.93 75.67 20.66
N VAL A 87 -30.97 75.28 19.83
CA VAL A 87 -30.79 75.87 18.51
C VAL A 87 -31.59 75.01 17.55
N VAL A 88 -32.77 75.51 17.19
CA VAL A 88 -33.51 75.03 16.03
C VAL A 88 -32.75 75.56 14.82
N ASP A 89 -31.83 74.75 14.29
CA ASP A 89 -31.17 75.02 13.02
C ASP A 89 -31.88 74.21 11.94
N THR A 90 -32.82 74.84 11.25
CA THR A 90 -33.63 74.23 10.18
C THR A 90 -32.84 73.92 8.89
N GLY A 91 -31.50 73.96 8.93
CA GLY A 91 -30.61 73.50 7.84
C GLY A 91 -30.10 72.07 7.98
N THR A 92 -30.36 71.39 9.12
CA THR A 92 -29.79 70.08 9.48
C THR A 92 -30.66 68.87 9.13
N LEU A 93 -31.90 69.10 8.67
CA LEU A 93 -32.86 68.03 8.40
C LEU A 93 -32.49 67.19 7.17
N GLU A 94 -31.92 67.80 6.12
CA GLU A 94 -31.50 67.06 4.91
C GLU A 94 -30.26 66.19 5.18
N GLU A 95 -29.28 66.72 5.92
CA GLU A 95 -28.08 65.98 6.32
C GLU A 95 -28.41 64.83 7.29
N ALA A 96 -29.37 65.03 8.20
CA ALA A 96 -29.87 63.98 9.09
C ALA A 96 -30.56 62.84 8.33
N VAL A 97 -31.31 63.14 7.26
CA VAL A 97 -31.96 62.13 6.40
C VAL A 97 -30.92 61.36 5.57
N GLU A 98 -29.88 62.04 5.06
CA GLU A 98 -28.77 61.34 4.41
C GLU A 98 -28.00 60.42 5.36
N LEU A 99 -27.75 60.85 6.60
CA LEU A 99 -27.08 60.05 7.62
C LEU A 99 -27.93 58.86 8.04
N ASP A 100 -29.26 59.01 8.15
CA ASP A 100 -30.19 57.91 8.41
C ASP A 100 -30.25 56.91 7.26
N GLY A 101 -30.18 57.38 6.01
CA GLY A 101 -30.04 56.54 4.82
C GLY A 101 -28.72 55.74 4.82
N LYS A 102 -27.60 56.39 5.13
CA LYS A 102 -26.28 55.74 5.28
C LYS A 102 -26.27 54.71 6.42
N LEU A 103 -26.88 55.03 7.57
CA LEU A 103 -27.03 54.10 8.69
C LEU A 103 -27.90 52.90 8.32
N SER A 104 -28.94 53.10 7.53
CA SER A 104 -29.81 52.02 7.04
C SER A 104 -29.05 51.11 6.07
N ALA A 105 -28.30 51.68 5.13
CA ALA A 105 -27.43 50.92 4.23
C ALA A 105 -26.37 50.09 4.98
N LEU A 106 -25.70 50.68 5.97
CA LEU A 106 -24.73 49.96 6.82
C LEU A 106 -25.38 48.86 7.65
N ARG A 107 -26.62 49.05 8.12
CA ARG A 107 -27.37 48.00 8.84
C ARG A 107 -27.72 46.84 7.92
N ASP A 108 -28.09 47.12 6.67
CA ASP A 108 -28.41 46.08 5.69
C ASP A 108 -27.16 45.33 5.23
N GLU A 109 -26.04 46.04 5.03
CA GLU A 109 -24.72 45.43 4.77
C GLU A 109 -24.27 44.54 5.93
N ARG A 110 -24.42 45.02 7.18
CA ARG A 110 -24.14 44.20 8.38
C ARG A 110 -25.00 42.94 8.41
N ARG A 111 -26.29 43.03 8.08
CA ARG A 111 -27.17 41.85 8.01
C ARG A 111 -26.77 40.89 6.90
N ALA A 112 -26.32 41.39 5.76
CA ALA A 112 -25.81 40.56 4.66
C ALA A 112 -24.55 39.80 5.10
N LEU A 113 -23.60 40.49 5.75
CA LEU A 113 -22.38 39.86 6.28
C LEU A 113 -22.69 38.83 7.38
N GLU A 114 -23.67 39.10 8.25
CA GLU A 114 -24.14 38.12 9.25
C GLU A 114 -24.73 36.87 8.59
N GLN A 115 -25.44 37.02 7.47
CA GLN A 115 -25.97 35.90 6.70
C GLN A 115 -24.85 35.09 6.05
N GLU A 116 -23.88 35.76 5.41
CA GLU A 116 -22.71 35.11 4.81
C GLU A 116 -21.89 34.34 5.87
N GLN A 117 -21.64 34.93 7.04
CA GLN A 117 -20.98 34.24 8.14
C GLN A 117 -21.76 32.98 8.58
N ALA A 118 -23.08 33.08 8.70
CA ALA A 118 -23.90 31.93 9.06
C ALA A 118 -23.89 30.84 7.97
N GLU A 119 -23.68 31.18 6.71
CA GLU A 119 -23.48 30.22 5.63
C GLU A 119 -22.11 29.54 5.72
N PHE A 120 -21.04 30.31 5.92
CA PHE A 120 -19.70 29.76 6.13
C PHE A 120 -19.64 28.85 7.36
N ASP A 121 -20.32 29.19 8.45
CA ASP A 121 -20.40 28.34 9.63
C ASP A 121 -21.09 27.01 9.31
N ARG A 122 -22.15 27.02 8.49
CA ARG A 122 -22.82 25.78 8.04
C ARG A 122 -21.91 24.93 7.16
N GLU A 123 -21.16 25.56 6.27
CA GLU A 123 -20.18 24.88 5.41
C GLU A 123 -19.05 24.26 6.22
N LEU A 124 -18.51 24.97 7.21
CA LEU A 124 -17.49 24.45 8.11
C LEU A 124 -17.99 23.21 8.87
N ILE A 125 -19.21 23.25 9.39
CA ILE A 125 -19.82 22.10 10.07
C ILE A 125 -20.01 20.93 9.08
N ALA A 126 -20.40 21.20 7.83
CA ALA A 126 -20.52 20.16 6.81
C ALA A 126 -19.16 19.51 6.48
N LEU A 127 -18.12 20.33 6.27
CA LEU A 127 -16.77 19.86 6.01
C LEU A 127 -16.18 19.08 7.17
N GLU A 128 -16.46 19.48 8.41
CA GLU A 128 -16.05 18.73 9.60
C GLU A 128 -16.69 17.35 9.61
N ARG A 129 -17.99 17.24 9.33
CA ARG A 129 -18.68 15.95 9.20
C ARG A 129 -18.10 15.09 8.10
N ASP A 130 -17.83 15.65 6.92
CA ASP A 130 -17.23 14.94 5.80
C ASP A 130 -15.83 14.42 6.15
N ARG A 131 -15.03 15.23 6.85
CA ARG A 131 -13.71 14.82 7.36
C ARG A 131 -13.83 13.65 8.33
N GLU A 132 -14.82 13.66 9.21
CA GLU A 132 -15.04 12.51 10.10
C GLU A 132 -15.47 11.25 9.35
N LEU A 133 -16.31 11.37 8.33
CA LEU A 133 -16.71 10.24 7.49
C LEU A 133 -15.49 9.65 6.77
N LEU A 134 -14.64 10.49 6.17
CA LEU A 134 -13.40 10.06 5.56
C LEU A 134 -12.45 9.38 6.57
N ASN A 135 -12.38 9.87 7.81
CA ASN A 135 -11.61 9.20 8.87
C ASN A 135 -12.18 7.82 9.22
N ARG A 136 -13.52 7.66 9.24
CA ARG A 136 -14.15 6.34 9.45
C ARG A 136 -13.87 5.40 8.29
N ASP A 137 -13.96 5.88 7.05
CA ASP A 137 -13.70 5.09 5.84
C ASP A 137 -12.25 4.66 5.74
N THR A 138 -11.30 5.56 6.00
CA THR A 138 -9.87 5.22 6.04
C THR A 138 -9.58 4.16 7.11
N ALA A 139 -10.19 4.26 8.29
CA ALA A 139 -10.07 3.24 9.33
C ALA A 139 -10.73 1.90 8.91
N ALA A 140 -11.84 1.93 8.16
CA ALA A 140 -12.48 0.73 7.62
C ALA A 140 -11.56 0.03 6.59
N LEU A 141 -11.01 0.79 5.65
CA LEU A 141 -10.06 0.30 4.65
C LEU A 141 -8.79 -0.29 5.28
N GLN A 142 -8.28 0.31 6.36
CA GLN A 142 -7.15 -0.26 7.10
C GLN A 142 -7.48 -1.64 7.69
N ARG A 143 -8.69 -1.82 8.25
CA ARG A 143 -9.13 -3.12 8.79
C ARG A 143 -9.32 -4.15 7.68
N GLU A 144 -9.90 -3.75 6.55
CA GLU A 144 -10.07 -4.61 5.38
C GLU A 144 -8.71 -5.07 4.84
N ARG A 145 -7.75 -4.14 4.68
CA ARG A 145 -6.39 -4.47 4.26
C ARG A 145 -5.74 -5.48 5.20
N ALA A 146 -5.86 -5.28 6.51
CA ALA A 146 -5.35 -6.22 7.51
C ALA A 146 -6.07 -7.59 7.47
N ALA A 147 -7.34 -7.64 7.05
CA ALA A 147 -8.06 -8.89 6.83
C ALA A 147 -7.51 -9.64 5.61
N VAL A 148 -7.36 -8.95 4.48
CA VAL A 148 -6.79 -9.53 3.27
C VAL A 148 -5.36 -10.05 3.51
N ASP A 149 -4.54 -9.33 4.28
CA ASP A 149 -3.19 -9.80 4.60
C ASP A 149 -3.18 -11.06 5.47
N ARG A 150 -4.16 -11.21 6.38
CA ARG A 150 -4.35 -12.47 7.14
C ARG A 150 -4.79 -13.62 6.24
N ASP A 151 -5.67 -13.37 5.29
CA ASP A 151 -6.15 -14.39 4.34
C ASP A 151 -5.02 -14.85 3.42
N ARG A 152 -4.21 -13.92 2.89
CA ARG A 152 -3.00 -14.27 2.12
C ARG A 152 -2.04 -15.15 2.93
N ALA A 153 -1.82 -14.82 4.20
CA ALA A 153 -0.97 -15.62 5.08
C ALA A 153 -1.57 -17.00 5.42
N ALA A 154 -2.90 -17.17 5.31
CA ALA A 154 -3.54 -18.48 5.40
C ALA A 154 -3.32 -19.29 4.12
N ASP A 155 -3.57 -18.68 2.96
CA ASP A 155 -3.34 -19.32 1.66
C ASP A 155 -1.89 -19.78 1.48
N ASP A 156 -0.91 -18.99 1.92
CA ASP A 156 0.50 -19.37 1.85
C ASP A 156 0.83 -20.56 2.75
N ARG A 157 0.17 -20.69 3.92
CA ARG A 157 0.30 -21.89 4.77
C ARG A 157 -0.31 -23.11 4.12
N ASP A 158 -1.46 -22.97 3.48
CA ASP A 158 -2.15 -24.05 2.78
C ASP A 158 -1.34 -24.52 1.57
N ARG A 159 -0.75 -23.60 0.80
CA ARG A 159 0.20 -23.94 -0.27
C ARG A 159 1.40 -24.72 0.25
N ALA A 160 2.02 -24.26 1.33
CA ALA A 160 3.14 -24.97 1.94
C ALA A 160 2.74 -26.36 2.46
N PHE A 161 1.51 -26.54 2.92
CA PHE A 161 0.98 -27.84 3.30
C PHE A 161 0.82 -28.76 2.07
N LEU A 162 0.19 -28.26 1.00
CA LEU A 162 0.02 -29.02 -0.25
C LEU A 162 1.35 -29.40 -0.90
N ASP A 163 2.37 -28.53 -0.83
CA ASP A 163 3.71 -28.84 -1.34
C ASP A 163 4.36 -29.99 -0.58
N ARG A 164 4.18 -30.06 0.75
CA ARG A 164 4.65 -31.21 1.55
C ARG A 164 3.92 -32.48 1.18
N ASP A 165 2.59 -32.43 1.07
CA ASP A 165 1.78 -33.58 0.68
C ASP A 165 2.18 -34.09 -0.72
N ARG A 166 2.44 -33.16 -1.65
CA ARG A 166 2.94 -33.49 -2.98
C ARG A 166 4.29 -34.20 -2.92
N ALA A 167 5.22 -33.73 -2.09
CA ALA A 167 6.52 -34.37 -1.91
C ALA A 167 6.42 -35.78 -1.30
N VAL A 168 5.48 -35.98 -0.36
CA VAL A 168 5.18 -37.31 0.20
C VAL A 168 4.64 -38.24 -0.88
N LEU A 169 3.66 -37.79 -1.67
CA LEU A 169 3.10 -38.57 -2.77
C LEU A 169 4.14 -38.91 -3.84
N GLU A 170 5.07 -37.99 -4.14
CA GLU A 170 6.17 -38.24 -5.07
C GLU A 170 7.09 -39.35 -4.54
N ARG A 171 7.44 -39.31 -3.25
CA ARG A 171 8.23 -40.37 -2.62
C ARG A 171 7.49 -41.72 -2.64
N ASP A 172 6.20 -41.71 -2.34
CA ASP A 172 5.37 -42.91 -2.30
C ASP A 172 5.17 -43.52 -3.69
N ARG A 173 5.24 -42.70 -4.76
CA ARG A 173 5.31 -43.18 -6.15
C ARG A 173 6.68 -43.73 -6.53
N ALA A 174 7.76 -43.09 -6.07
CA ALA A 174 9.12 -43.53 -6.37
C ALA A 174 9.47 -44.89 -5.73
N PHE A 175 8.85 -45.24 -4.60
CA PHE A 175 9.08 -46.52 -3.91
C PHE A 175 8.73 -47.76 -4.78
N PRO A 176 7.48 -47.93 -5.27
CA PRO A 176 7.14 -49.06 -6.13
C PRO A 176 7.86 -49.03 -7.48
N GLU A 177 8.23 -47.86 -8.00
CA GLU A 177 9.05 -47.76 -9.21
C GLU A 177 10.44 -48.38 -9.02
N ARG A 178 11.08 -48.12 -7.87
CA ARG A 178 12.35 -48.77 -7.50
C ARG A 178 12.20 -50.26 -7.31
N ASP A 179 11.13 -50.71 -6.66
CA ASP A 179 10.85 -52.13 -6.46
C ASP A 179 10.62 -52.86 -7.79
N ARG A 180 9.88 -52.24 -8.72
CA ARG A 180 9.72 -52.77 -10.09
C ARG A 180 11.07 -52.89 -10.80
N ALA A 181 11.88 -51.83 -10.77
CA ALA A 181 13.21 -51.86 -11.38
C ALA A 181 14.13 -52.93 -10.74
N PHE A 182 13.99 -53.19 -9.44
CA PHE A 182 14.71 -54.27 -8.75
C PHE A 182 14.24 -55.65 -9.22
N LEU A 183 12.93 -55.87 -9.29
CA LEU A 183 12.34 -57.12 -9.77
C LEU A 183 12.68 -57.40 -11.24
N ASP A 184 12.70 -56.37 -12.09
CA ASP A 184 13.08 -56.49 -13.49
C ASP A 184 14.54 -56.98 -13.64
N ARG A 185 15.48 -56.41 -12.86
CA ARG A 185 16.88 -56.89 -12.85
C ARG A 185 17.00 -58.33 -12.37
N ALA A 186 16.31 -58.68 -11.27
CA ALA A 186 16.32 -60.04 -10.74
C ALA A 186 15.76 -61.05 -11.75
N ARG A 187 14.73 -60.64 -12.51
CA ARG A 187 14.19 -61.45 -13.61
C ARG A 187 15.22 -61.65 -14.71
N GLU A 188 15.90 -60.58 -15.14
CA GLU A 188 16.96 -60.70 -16.15
C GLU A 188 18.11 -61.60 -15.68
N ASP A 189 18.50 -61.54 -14.41
CA ASP A 189 19.55 -62.40 -13.84
C ASP A 189 19.13 -63.88 -13.85
N LEU A 190 17.89 -64.18 -13.46
CA LEU A 190 17.35 -65.53 -13.56
C LEU A 190 17.26 -66.03 -15.01
N GLU A 191 16.91 -65.14 -15.95
CA GLU A 191 16.92 -65.46 -17.38
C GLU A 191 18.35 -65.76 -17.87
N ARG A 192 19.36 -64.97 -17.44
CA ARG A 192 20.78 -65.21 -17.73
C ARG A 192 21.25 -66.57 -17.17
N GLU A 193 20.96 -66.88 -15.91
CA GLU A 193 21.30 -68.18 -15.31
C GLU A 193 20.63 -69.35 -16.03
N ARG A 194 19.34 -69.21 -16.37
CA ARG A 194 18.61 -70.23 -17.13
C ARG A 194 19.24 -70.49 -18.49
N MET A 195 19.70 -69.45 -19.18
CA MET A 195 20.41 -69.59 -20.46
C MET A 195 21.77 -70.28 -20.28
N LEU A 196 22.51 -69.97 -19.21
CA LEU A 196 23.78 -70.63 -18.88
C LEU A 196 23.60 -72.12 -18.56
N PHE A 197 22.70 -72.45 -17.64
CA PHE A 197 22.39 -73.84 -17.26
C PHE A 197 21.76 -74.63 -18.42
N GLY A 198 20.92 -73.99 -19.23
CA GLY A 198 20.37 -74.60 -20.44
C GLY A 198 21.47 -75.01 -21.42
N GLY A 199 22.41 -74.12 -21.69
CA GLY A 199 23.58 -74.40 -22.54
C GLY A 199 24.54 -75.43 -21.93
N GLU A 200 24.71 -75.46 -20.60
CA GLU A 200 25.52 -76.49 -19.94
C GLU A 200 24.90 -77.89 -20.08
N ARG A 201 23.60 -78.02 -19.84
CA ARG A 201 22.86 -79.28 -20.06
C ARG A 201 22.89 -79.73 -21.52
N GLU A 202 22.87 -78.79 -22.46
CA GLU A 202 23.01 -79.09 -23.89
C GLU A 202 24.41 -79.59 -24.23
N ARG A 203 25.46 -78.93 -23.72
CA ARG A 203 26.86 -79.38 -23.86
C ARG A 203 27.10 -80.74 -23.20
N GLU A 204 26.44 -81.04 -22.08
CA GLU A 204 26.49 -82.36 -21.44
C GLU A 204 25.77 -83.43 -22.26
N ARG A 205 24.64 -83.10 -22.91
CA ARG A 205 23.94 -84.00 -23.83
C ARG A 205 24.80 -84.30 -25.05
N GLU A 206 25.46 -83.30 -25.62
CA GLU A 206 26.41 -83.48 -26.73
C GLU A 206 27.57 -84.39 -26.31
N ARG A 207 28.21 -84.12 -25.17
CA ARG A 207 29.28 -84.97 -24.62
C ARG A 207 28.83 -86.39 -24.29
N GLY A 208 27.62 -86.57 -23.74
CA GLY A 208 27.05 -87.88 -23.44
C GLY A 208 26.62 -88.67 -24.69
N SER A 209 26.21 -87.97 -25.75
CA SER A 209 25.87 -88.58 -27.04
C SER A 209 27.10 -89.12 -27.79
N GLU A 210 28.28 -88.54 -27.53
CA GLU A 210 29.56 -88.96 -28.11
C GLU A 210 30.17 -90.18 -27.38
N VAL A 211 29.77 -90.45 -26.12
CA VAL A 211 30.36 -91.51 -25.26
C VAL A 211 29.61 -92.85 -25.33
N ARG A 212 28.56 -93.01 -26.16
CA ARG A 212 27.82 -94.28 -26.25
C ARG A 212 28.23 -95.10 -27.49
N PRO A 213 29.10 -96.13 -27.39
CA PRO A 213 29.44 -96.94 -28.55
C PRO A 213 28.27 -97.87 -28.90
N ARG A 214 28.01 -97.99 -30.20
CA ARG A 214 27.11 -99.00 -30.77
C ARG A 214 27.61 -100.40 -30.44
N ARG A 215 26.99 -101.06 -29.45
CA ARG A 215 27.12 -102.50 -29.29
C ARG A 215 26.32 -103.22 -30.36
N ARG A 216 27.07 -103.92 -31.22
CA ARG A 216 26.73 -105.02 -32.13
C ARG A 216 25.34 -105.62 -31.94
N SER A 217 24.64 -105.76 -33.05
CA SER A 217 23.82 -106.93 -33.33
C SER A 217 24.14 -107.40 -34.74
N SER A 218 25.05 -108.37 -34.82
CA SER A 218 25.25 -109.24 -35.96
C SER A 218 23.95 -110.01 -36.24
N SER A 219 23.41 -109.81 -37.43
CA SER A 219 22.33 -110.61 -38.00
C SER A 219 22.94 -111.86 -38.63
N THR A 220 22.60 -113.03 -38.09
CA THR A 220 22.63 -114.30 -38.84
C THR A 220 21.41 -115.12 -38.45
N PRO A 221 20.46 -115.36 -39.37
CA PRO A 221 19.47 -116.41 -39.21
C PRO A 221 19.85 -117.62 -40.07
N GLY A 222 19.63 -118.82 -39.57
CA GLY A 222 19.56 -119.99 -40.44
C GLY A 222 19.79 -121.32 -39.75
N SER A 223 18.73 -122.14 -39.79
CA SER A 223 18.75 -123.60 -39.93
C SER A 223 19.37 -124.44 -38.80
N THR A 224 18.81 -125.54 -38.33
CA THR A 224 17.69 -126.40 -38.76
C THR A 224 17.65 -127.57 -37.77
N ARG A 225 16.44 -128.11 -37.51
CA ARG A 225 16.13 -129.56 -37.42
C ARG A 225 16.70 -130.29 -36.17
N THR A 226 15.98 -131.14 -35.44
CA THR A 226 14.88 -132.09 -35.72
C THR A 226 14.11 -132.29 -34.42
#